data_AF-A0A175XZR3-F1
#
_entry.id   AF-A0A175XZR3-F1
#
_cell.length_a   1.000
_cell.length_b   1.000
_cell.length_c   1.000
_cell.angle_alpha   90.00
_cell.angle_beta   90.00
_cell.angle_gamma   90.00
#
_symmetry.space_group_name_H-M   'P 1'
#
loop_
_entity.id
_entity.type
_entity.pdbx_description
1 polymer ?
#
loop_
_entity_poly.entity_id
_entity_poly.type
_entity_poly.pdbx_seq_one_letter_code
_entity_poly.pdbx_strand_id
1 'polypeptide(L)'
;MMDLHRTGTGDESLVILQSLLCLLREKNVLSRADIEELTERVAMRAAQAERDPLPCCAEATRAAATEMARIGQYVGQHYGGKHRRA
;
A
#
# COMPACT_ATOMS: atom_id res chain seq x y z
N MET A 1 1.40 -17.50 -22.72
CA MET A 1 -0.02 -17.16 -22.62
C MET A 1 -0.18 -16.44 -21.29
N MET A 2 -0.13 -15.11 -21.30
CA MET A 2 -0.26 -14.32 -20.07
C MET A 2 -1.74 -14.02 -19.90
N ASP A 3 -2.35 -14.67 -18.91
CA ASP A 3 -3.71 -14.40 -18.48
C ASP A 3 -3.84 -12.92 -18.10
N LEU A 4 -4.55 -12.17 -18.94
CA LEU A 4 -5.12 -10.87 -18.59
C LEU A 4 -6.07 -11.11 -17.42
N HIS A 5 -5.57 -10.86 -16.22
CA HIS A 5 -6.29 -11.07 -14.97
C HIS A 5 -7.54 -10.18 -14.92
N ARG A 6 -8.70 -10.83 -14.95
CA ARG A 6 -9.93 -10.55 -14.19
C ARG A 6 -10.12 -9.10 -13.72
N THR A 7 -10.51 -8.20 -14.61
CA THR A 7 -10.91 -6.82 -14.30
C THR A 7 -12.20 -6.79 -13.46
N GLY A 8 -12.07 -6.90 -12.14
CA GLY A 8 -13.09 -6.49 -11.19
C GLY A 8 -12.83 -5.04 -10.74
N THR A 9 -13.87 -4.30 -10.35
CA THR A 9 -13.78 -2.91 -9.85
C THR A 9 -12.73 -2.67 -8.75
N GLY A 10 -12.28 -3.73 -8.08
CA GLY A 10 -11.15 -3.70 -7.15
C GLY A 10 -9.79 -3.42 -7.82
N ASP A 11 -9.54 -3.90 -9.03
CA ASP A 11 -8.25 -3.73 -9.72
C ASP A 11 -8.05 -2.29 -10.20
N GLU A 12 -9.11 -1.66 -10.74
CA GLU A 12 -9.08 -0.25 -11.12
C GLU A 12 -8.80 0.64 -9.89
N SER A 13 -9.41 0.31 -8.75
CA SER A 13 -9.20 1.02 -7.48
C SER A 13 -7.76 0.88 -6.98
N LEU A 14 -7.14 -0.30 -7.16
CA LEU A 14 -5.74 -0.54 -6.82
C LEU A 14 -4.78 0.23 -7.73
N VAL A 15 -5.03 0.25 -9.04
CA VAL A 15 -4.25 1.03 -10.01
C VAL A 15 -4.32 2.53 -9.71
N ILE A 16 -5.50 3.03 -9.36
CA ILE A 16 -5.67 4.43 -8.95
C ILE A 16 -4.88 4.73 -7.67
N LEU A 17 -5.00 3.88 -6.65
CA LEU A 17 -4.26 4.06 -5.39
C LEU A 17 -2.75 4.06 -5.61
N GLN A 18 -2.25 3.11 -6.40
CA GLN A 18 -0.83 3.00 -6.73
C GLN A 18 -0.33 4.24 -7.50
N SER A 19 -1.12 4.71 -8.49
CA SER A 19 -0.82 5.90 -9.27
C SER A 19 -0.80 7.17 -8.40
N LEU A 20 -1.75 7.31 -7.47
CA LEU A 20 -1.80 8.42 -6.52
C LEU A 20 -0.61 8.42 -5.56
N LEU A 21 -0.22 7.27 -5.02
CA LEU A 21 0.93 7.16 -4.13
C LEU A 21 2.23 7.57 -4.83
N CYS A 22 2.43 7.15 -6.08
CA CYS A 22 3.56 7.59 -6.90
C CYS A 22 3.55 9.11 -7.15
N LEU A 23 2.41 9.68 -7.54
CA LEU A 23 2.28 11.12 -7.82
C LEU A 23 2.52 11.98 -6.57
N LEU A 24 1.97 11.58 -5.42
CA LEU A 24 2.18 12.29 -4.15
C LEU A 24 3.65 12.23 -3.69
N ARG A 25 4.35 11.13 -3.97
CA ARG A 25 5.79 11.01 -3.72
C ARG A 25 6.60 11.92 -4.64
N GLU A 26 6.31 11.95 -5.93
CA GLU A 26 6.98 12.86 -6.88
C GLU A 26 6.84 14.33 -6.46
N LYS A 27 5.67 14.70 -5.93
CA LYS A 27 5.38 16.05 -5.41
C LYS A 27 5.96 16.31 -4.01
N ASN A 28 6.67 15.35 -3.41
CA ASN A 28 7.16 15.38 -2.02
C ASN A 28 6.06 15.65 -0.98
N VAL A 29 4.80 15.32 -1.29
CA VAL A 29 3.67 15.39 -0.33
C VAL A 29 3.73 14.21 0.63
N LEU A 30 4.11 13.03 0.12
CA LEU A 30 4.41 11.85 0.94
C LEU A 30 5.92 11.61 0.98
N SER A 31 6.45 11.51 2.19
CA SER A 31 7.82 11.06 2.44
C SER A 31 7.90 9.53 2.44
N ARG A 32 9.13 9.00 2.57
CA ARG A 32 9.35 7.55 2.62
C ARG A 32 8.78 6.98 3.90
N ALA A 33 8.99 7.70 5.00
CA ALA A 33 8.49 7.33 6.30
C ALA A 33 6.96 7.23 6.31
N ASP A 34 6.25 8.12 5.61
CA ASP A 34 4.78 8.10 5.57
C ASP A 34 4.26 6.83 4.85
N ILE A 35 4.96 6.37 3.80
CA ILE A 35 4.62 5.14 3.07
C ILE A 35 4.96 3.91 3.89
N GLU A 36 6.12 3.89 4.55
CA GLU A 36 6.54 2.80 5.44
C GLU A 36 5.57 2.66 6.63
N GLU A 37 5.19 3.78 7.25
CA GLU A 37 4.22 3.84 8.34
C GLU A 37 2.83 3.35 7.88
N LEU A 38 2.38 3.74 6.68
CA LEU A 38 1.14 3.24 6.12
C LEU A 38 1.19 1.72 5.89
N THR A 39 2.28 1.20 5.32
CA THR A 39 2.48 -0.24 5.12
C THR A 39 2.45 -0.99 6.44
N GLU A 40 3.14 -0.49 7.48
CA GLU A 40 3.15 -1.10 8.81
C GLU A 40 1.76 -1.12 9.45
N ARG A 41 1.02 -0.01 9.38
CA ARG A 41 -0.35 0.08 9.90
C ARG A 41 -1.31 -0.90 9.23
N VAL A 42 -1.22 -1.05 7.91
CA VAL A 42 -2.06 -1.99 7.15
C VAL A 42 -1.69 -3.44 7.51
N ALA A 43 -0.40 -3.75 7.65
CA ALA A 43 0.06 -5.06 8.08
C ALA A 43 -0.41 -5.40 9.51
N MET A 44 -0.33 -4.44 10.44
CA MET A 44 -0.81 -4.59 11.82
C MET A 44 -2.32 -4.90 11.85
N ARG A 45 -3.12 -4.16 11.09
CA ARG A 45 -4.57 -4.42 10.97
C ARG A 45 -4.87 -5.78 10.36
N ALA A 46 -4.12 -6.22 9.36
CA ALA A 46 -4.28 -7.56 8.80
C ALA A 46 -3.98 -8.66 9.83
N ALA A 47 -2.94 -8.48 10.66
CA ALA A 47 -2.56 -9.43 11.70
C ALA A 47 -3.52 -9.47 12.90
N GLN A 48 -4.20 -8.35 13.18
CA GLN A 48 -5.11 -8.20 14.32
C GLN A 48 -6.59 -8.16 13.90
N ALA A 49 -6.94 -8.60 12.69
CA ALA A 49 -8.28 -8.45 12.13
C ALA A 49 -9.40 -8.99 13.03
N GLU A 50 -9.15 -10.06 13.79
CA GLU A 50 -10.12 -10.66 14.73
C GLU A 50 -10.30 -9.88 16.04
N ARG A 51 -9.36 -8.99 16.37
CA ARG A 51 -9.33 -8.17 17.60
C ARG A 51 -9.52 -6.68 17.32
N ASP A 52 -9.71 -6.30 16.06
CA ASP A 52 -9.89 -4.91 15.67
C ASP A 52 -11.28 -4.42 16.15
N PRO A 53 -11.37 -3.32 16.92
CA PRO A 53 -12.65 -2.72 17.29
C PRO A 53 -13.48 -2.27 16.08
N LEU A 54 -12.87 -2.15 14.89
CA LEU A 54 -13.52 -1.90 13.62
C LEU A 54 -13.26 -3.08 12.66
N PRO A 55 -14.01 -4.20 12.81
CA PRO A 55 -13.78 -5.39 12.02
C PRO A 55 -13.97 -5.09 10.53
N CYS A 56 -12.91 -5.36 9.77
CA CYS A 56 -12.87 -5.24 8.31
C CYS A 56 -12.90 -6.63 7.67
N CYS A 57 -13.23 -6.72 6.38
CA CYS A 57 -13.16 -7.97 5.64
C CYS A 57 -11.70 -8.49 5.67
N ALA A 58 -11.46 -9.56 6.41
CA ALA A 58 -10.10 -10.05 6.67
C ALA A 58 -9.35 -10.42 5.37
N GLU A 59 -10.06 -10.93 4.37
CA GLU A 59 -9.49 -11.22 3.04
C GLU A 59 -9.04 -9.94 2.33
N ALA A 60 -9.90 -8.92 2.30
CA ALA A 60 -9.57 -7.63 1.69
C ALA A 60 -8.39 -6.94 2.41
N THR A 61 -8.33 -7.03 3.74
CA THR A 61 -7.24 -6.43 4.53
C THR A 61 -5.90 -7.15 4.31
N ARG A 62 -5.91 -8.48 4.16
CA ARG A 62 -4.70 -9.24 3.78
C ARG A 62 -4.23 -8.92 2.36
N ALA A 63 -5.17 -8.77 1.42
CA ALA A 63 -4.85 -8.36 0.06
C ALA A 63 -4.22 -6.96 0.04
N ALA A 64 -4.81 -6.01 0.78
CA ALA A 64 -4.28 -4.66 0.93
C ALA A 64 -2.87 -4.65 1.57
N ALA A 65 -2.62 -5.46 2.60
CA ALA A 65 -1.30 -5.59 3.22
C ALA A 65 -0.24 -6.11 2.23
N THR A 66 -0.62 -7.08 1.40
CA THR A 66 0.25 -7.63 0.34
C THR A 66 0.61 -6.55 -0.69
N GLU A 67 -0.37 -5.78 -1.13
CA GLU A 67 -0.14 -4.72 -2.12
C GLU A 67 0.69 -3.56 -1.55
N MET A 68 0.40 -3.15 -0.31
CA MET A 68 1.19 -2.12 0.39
C MET A 68 2.65 -2.54 0.61
N ALA A 69 2.92 -3.84 0.81
CA ALA A 69 4.29 -4.34 0.88
C ALA A 69 5.03 -4.21 -0.46
N ARG A 70 4.35 -4.53 -1.59
CA ARG A 70 4.92 -4.37 -2.94
C ARG A 70 5.19 -2.91 -3.26
N ILE A 71 4.26 -2.02 -2.93
CA ILE A 71 4.42 -0.57 -3.12
C ILE A 71 5.58 -0.05 -2.28
N GLY A 72 5.65 -0.41 -1.00
CA GLY A 72 6.75 -0.02 -0.11
C GLY A 72 8.12 -0.46 -0.65
N GLN A 73 8.22 -1.70 -1.14
CA GLN A 73 9.44 -2.21 -1.78
C GLN A 73 9.80 -1.42 -3.04
N TYR A 74 8.84 -1.24 -3.96
CA TYR A 74 9.06 -0.49 -5.21
C TYR A 74 9.49 0.95 -4.93
N VAL A 75 8.82 1.64 -4.01
CA VAL A 75 9.15 3.02 -3.65
C VAL A 75 10.53 3.10 -3.00
N GLY A 76 10.86 2.15 -2.12
CA GLY A 76 12.17 2.07 -1.47
C GLY A 76 13.32 1.87 -2.46
N GLN A 77 13.11 1.06 -3.50
CA GLN A 77 14.08 0.82 -4.57
C GLN A 77 14.17 1.99 -5.55
N HIS A 78 13.05 2.59 -5.94
CA HIS A 78 12.99 3.56 -7.04
C HIS A 78 13.23 5.01 -6.59
N TYR A 79 12.79 5.39 -5.39
CA TYR A 79 12.85 6.78 -4.88
C TYR A 79 13.75 6.92 -3.65
N GLY A 80 14.79 6.08 -3.53
CA GLY A 80 15.67 5.96 -2.36
C GLY A 80 16.15 7.27 -1.74
N GLY A 81 16.53 7.22 -0.45
CA GLY A 81 17.36 8.26 0.19
C GLY A 81 16.67 9.43 0.91
N LYS A 82 15.34 9.59 0.86
CA LYS A 82 14.63 10.65 1.62
C LYS A 82 13.83 10.07 2.79
N HIS A 83 14.49 9.63 3.85
CA HIS A 83 13.85 9.68 5.17
C HIS A 83 13.69 11.17 5.48
N ARG A 84 12.49 11.61 5.83
CA ARG A 84 12.30 12.97 6.36
C ARG A 84 13.26 13.09 7.53
N ARG A 85 14.29 13.94 7.43
CA ARG A 85 15.15 14.22 8.58
C ARG A 85 14.23 14.79 9.65
N ALA A 86 14.24 14.18 10.82
CA ALA A 86 13.67 14.78 12.02
C ALA A 86 14.34 16.13 12.27
#